data_AF-A0A955PCA0-F1
#
_entry.id   AF-A0A955PCA0-F1
#
_cell.length_a   1.000
_cell.length_b   1.000
_cell.length_c   1.000
_cell.angle_alpha   90.00
_cell.angle_beta   90.00
_cell.angle_gamma   90.00
#
_symmetry.space_group_name_H-M   'P 1'
#
loop_
_entity.id
_entity.type
_entity.pdbx_description
1 polymer ?
#
loop_
_entity_poly.entity_id
_entity_poly.type
_entity_poly.pdbx_seq_one_letter_code
_entity_poly.pdbx_strand_id
1 'polypeptide(L)'
;MKRRDFVGSVSSIATGVTVLPRSVWSRSANNRIVTAIIGIHDRGMDLAEELAKRRDVEIRYLADPDSNLFSERQKSIEDWSGRKPRCVQDFRRVLDDPEVDAVAIATP
;
A
#
# COMPACT_ATOMS: atom_id res chain seq x y z
N MET A 1 22.67 24.21 -20.91
CA MET A 1 22.76 23.27 -19.77
C MET A 1 22.40 21.86 -20.25
N LYS A 2 23.28 20.88 -20.02
CA LYS A 2 23.10 19.48 -20.46
C LYS A 2 22.38 18.70 -19.36
N ARG A 3 21.41 17.86 -19.75
CA ARG A 3 20.53 17.07 -18.87
C ARG A 3 21.22 15.98 -18.04
N ARG A 4 22.56 15.91 -18.03
CA ARG A 4 23.34 14.83 -17.42
C ARG A 4 24.18 15.25 -16.20
N ASP A 5 24.13 16.52 -15.84
CA ASP A 5 24.90 17.05 -14.70
C ASP A 5 24.11 17.03 -13.37
N PHE A 6 22.85 16.56 -13.39
CA PHE A 6 21.98 16.58 -12.20
C PHE A 6 22.29 15.48 -11.17
N VAL A 7 23.07 14.45 -11.52
CA VAL A 7 23.48 13.40 -10.56
C VAL A 7 24.82 13.72 -9.88
N GLY A 8 25.47 14.83 -10.23
CA GLY A 8 26.80 15.15 -9.74
C GLY A 8 26.84 16.39 -8.86
N SER A 9 26.32 16.33 -7.62
CA SER A 9 26.78 17.14 -6.47
C SER A 9 25.91 16.91 -5.23
N VAL A 10 26.11 15.77 -4.56
CA VAL A 10 25.86 15.67 -3.11
C VAL A 10 27.21 15.51 -2.43
N SER A 11 28.03 16.54 -2.58
CA SER A 11 29.22 16.79 -1.77
C SER A 11 28.91 18.04 -0.96
N SER A 12 29.15 17.98 0.36
CA SER A 12 29.03 19.08 1.33
C SER A 12 27.63 19.54 1.77
N ILE A 13 26.93 18.68 2.53
CA ILE A 13 26.27 19.09 3.78
C ILE A 13 26.75 18.13 4.88
N ALA A 14 27.50 18.67 5.84
CA ALA A 14 27.90 17.97 7.06
C ALA A 14 26.69 17.85 8.02
N THR A 15 26.62 16.71 8.71
CA THR A 15 25.76 16.42 9.88
C THR A 15 24.25 16.51 9.67
N GLY A 16 23.60 15.41 9.25
CA GLY A 16 22.14 15.29 9.36
C GLY A 16 21.49 14.08 8.69
N VAL A 17 22.09 13.54 7.62
CA VAL A 17 21.57 12.32 6.98
C VAL A 17 22.30 11.13 7.58
N THR A 18 21.78 10.58 8.67
CA THR A 18 22.20 9.26 9.13
C THR A 18 21.78 8.27 8.04
N VAL A 19 22.76 7.61 7.39
CA VAL A 19 22.49 6.42 6.60
C VAL A 19 22.08 5.34 7.60
N LEU A 20 20.79 5.32 7.95
CA LEU A 20 20.24 4.33 8.86
C LEU A 20 20.36 2.96 8.17
N PRO A 21 20.82 1.93 8.89
CA PRO A 21 20.85 0.60 8.31
C PRO A 21 19.45 0.19 7.87
N ARG A 22 19.33 -0.54 6.76
CA ARG A 22 18.03 -0.97 6.19
C ARG A 22 17.16 -1.70 7.22
N SER A 23 17.77 -2.28 8.25
CA SER A 23 17.11 -2.90 9.40
C SER A 23 16.26 -1.95 10.23
N VAL A 24 16.59 -0.65 10.30
CA VAL A 24 15.79 0.36 11.01
C VAL A 24 14.44 0.58 10.32
N TRP A 25 14.39 0.39 8.99
CA TRP A 25 13.17 0.43 8.19
C TRP A 25 12.52 -0.96 8.04
N SER A 26 13.11 -2.02 8.59
CA SER A 26 12.53 -3.36 8.53
C SER A 26 11.64 -3.61 9.73
N ARG A 27 10.36 -3.91 9.50
CA ARG A 27 9.51 -4.54 10.52
C ARG A 27 10.01 -5.97 10.75
N SER A 28 9.89 -6.45 12.00
CA SER A 28 10.23 -7.82 12.40
C SER A 28 9.60 -8.84 11.43
N ALA A 29 10.31 -9.91 11.11
CA ALA A 29 9.91 -10.93 10.12
C ALA A 29 8.56 -11.61 10.41
N ASN A 30 8.01 -11.43 11.61
CA ASN A 30 6.73 -11.99 12.03
C ASN A 30 5.54 -11.02 11.92
N ASN A 31 5.75 -9.78 11.45
CA ASN A 31 4.67 -8.82 11.24
C ASN A 31 4.02 -9.03 9.86
N ARG A 32 2.69 -9.05 9.82
CA ARG A 32 1.93 -9.02 8.56
C ARG A 32 2.12 -7.66 7.89
N ILE A 33 2.21 -7.67 6.56
CA ILE A 33 2.20 -6.47 5.73
C ILE A 33 0.74 -6.00 5.64
N VAL A 34 0.46 -4.83 6.22
CA VAL A 34 -0.84 -4.17 6.10
C VAL A 34 -0.87 -3.44 4.76
N THR A 35 -1.76 -3.85 3.87
CA THR A 35 -1.86 -3.30 2.52
C THR A 35 -3.23 -2.68 2.26
N ALA A 36 -3.32 -1.92 1.18
CA ALA A 36 -4.55 -1.38 0.65
C ALA A 36 -4.60 -1.52 -0.88
N ILE A 37 -5.82 -1.66 -1.41
CA ILE A 37 -6.07 -1.70 -2.86
C ILE A 37 -6.72 -0.38 -3.28
N ILE A 38 -6.11 0.32 -4.23
CA ILE A 38 -6.61 1.57 -4.80
C ILE A 38 -7.07 1.28 -6.24
N GLY A 39 -8.37 1.43 -6.49
CA GLY A 39 -9.07 0.94 -7.68
C GLY A 39 -9.49 -0.53 -7.49
N ILE A 40 -10.80 -0.80 -7.39
CA ILE A 40 -11.36 -2.12 -7.02
C ILE A 40 -12.32 -2.71 -8.06
N HIS A 41 -12.13 -2.31 -9.32
CA HIS A 41 -12.66 -3.02 -10.48
C HIS A 41 -11.88 -4.33 -10.70
N ASP A 42 -12.03 -4.94 -11.87
CA ASP A 42 -11.53 -6.28 -12.18
C ASP A 42 -10.06 -6.48 -11.79
N ARG A 43 -9.15 -5.63 -12.31
CA ARG A 43 -7.72 -5.75 -12.02
C ARG A 43 -7.38 -5.55 -10.54
N GLY A 44 -8.11 -4.67 -9.87
CA GLY A 44 -7.95 -4.43 -8.43
C GLY A 44 -8.31 -5.67 -7.62
N MET A 45 -9.40 -6.33 -8.01
CA MET A 45 -9.85 -7.56 -7.35
C MET A 45 -8.96 -8.77 -7.63
N ASP A 46 -8.38 -8.89 -8.85
CA ASP A 46 -7.36 -9.92 -9.13
C ASP A 46 -6.17 -9.81 -8.16
N LEU A 47 -5.66 -8.59 -7.96
CA LEU A 47 -4.56 -8.34 -7.03
C LEU A 47 -4.99 -8.59 -5.59
N ALA A 48 -6.21 -8.18 -5.24
CA ALA A 48 -6.75 -8.35 -3.90
C ALA A 48 -6.94 -9.84 -3.55
N GLU A 49 -7.36 -10.68 -4.50
CA GLU A 49 -7.50 -12.13 -4.30
C GLU A 49 -6.15 -12.79 -3.99
N GLU A 50 -5.13 -12.51 -4.81
CA GLU A 50 -3.79 -13.07 -4.62
C GLU A 50 -3.17 -12.60 -3.31
N LEU A 51 -3.42 -11.36 -2.90
CA LEU A 51 -2.96 -10.83 -1.61
C LEU A 51 -3.76 -11.40 -0.43
N ALA A 52 -5.07 -11.61 -0.56
CA ALA A 52 -5.92 -12.14 0.50
C ALA A 52 -5.58 -13.59 0.88
N LYS A 53 -5.11 -14.39 -0.09
CA LYS A 53 -4.66 -15.78 0.14
C LYS A 53 -3.36 -15.89 0.93
N ARG A 54 -2.61 -14.79 1.08
CA ARG A 54 -1.33 -14.77 1.77
C ARG A 54 -1.48 -14.58 3.27
N ARG A 55 -0.87 -15.46 4.06
CA ARG A 55 -0.91 -15.38 5.54
C ARG A 55 -0.09 -14.23 6.13
N ASP A 56 0.86 -13.71 5.37
CA ASP A 56 1.73 -12.59 5.73
C ASP A 56 1.19 -11.22 5.27
N VAL A 57 -0.03 -11.16 4.74
CA VAL A 57 -0.66 -9.92 4.27
C VAL A 57 -2.02 -9.71 4.94
N GLU A 58 -2.35 -8.45 5.24
CA GLU A 58 -3.68 -8.01 5.64
C GLU A 58 -4.15 -6.90 4.71
N ILE A 59 -5.27 -7.11 4.01
CA ILE A 59 -5.90 -6.05 3.22
C ILE A 59 -6.78 -5.23 4.18
N ARG A 60 -6.30 -4.05 4.56
CA ARG A 60 -6.99 -3.18 5.52
C ARG A 60 -7.94 -2.20 4.86
N TYR A 61 -7.61 -1.75 3.64
CA TYR A 61 -8.43 -0.80 2.91
C TYR A 61 -8.71 -1.22 1.47
N LEU A 62 -9.92 -0.90 1.03
CA LEU A 62 -10.32 -0.79 -0.37
C LEU A 62 -10.64 0.68 -0.65
N ALA A 63 -10.00 1.27 -1.65
CA ALA A 63 -10.20 2.67 -2.02
C ALA A 63 -10.67 2.78 -3.47
N ASP A 64 -11.87 3.32 -3.69
CA ASP A 64 -12.41 3.55 -5.04
C ASP A 64 -13.50 4.63 -5.01
N PRO A 65 -13.54 5.57 -5.97
CA PRO A 65 -14.61 6.57 -6.03
C PRO A 65 -16.01 5.96 -6.17
N ASP A 66 -16.16 4.78 -6.77
CA ASP A 66 -17.44 4.09 -6.92
C ASP A 66 -17.80 3.29 -5.66
N SER A 67 -18.62 3.88 -4.80
CA SER A 67 -19.09 3.24 -3.57
C SER A 67 -20.05 2.06 -3.80
N ASN A 68 -20.61 1.89 -5.00
CA ASN A 68 -21.53 0.79 -5.28
C ASN A 68 -20.82 -0.58 -5.20
N LEU A 69 -19.51 -0.60 -5.43
CA LEU A 69 -18.69 -1.81 -5.38
C LEU A 69 -18.42 -2.30 -3.94
N PHE A 70 -18.53 -1.42 -2.93
CA PHE A 70 -17.97 -1.67 -1.60
C PHE A 70 -18.55 -2.91 -0.93
N SER A 71 -19.88 -3.08 -0.92
CA SER A 71 -20.50 -4.21 -0.21
C SER A 71 -20.06 -5.55 -0.78
N GLU A 72 -20.03 -5.68 -2.11
CA GLU A 72 -19.63 -6.91 -2.78
C GLU A 72 -18.15 -7.19 -2.57
N ARG A 73 -17.27 -6.21 -2.84
CA ARG A 73 -15.82 -6.41 -2.76
C ARG A 73 -15.37 -6.66 -1.32
N GLN A 74 -15.94 -5.95 -0.35
CA GLN A 74 -15.64 -6.15 1.06
C GLN A 74 -15.98 -7.57 1.50
N LYS A 75 -17.10 -8.13 1.01
CA LYS A 75 -17.50 -9.52 1.27
C LYS A 75 -16.52 -10.50 0.62
N SER A 76 -16.12 -10.29 -0.64
CA SER A 76 -15.12 -11.16 -1.29
C SER A 76 -13.82 -11.26 -0.50
N ILE A 77 -13.30 -10.13 -0.01
CA ILE A 77 -12.07 -10.10 0.80
C ILE A 77 -12.27 -10.79 2.16
N GLU A 78 -13.43 -10.60 2.78
CA GLU A 78 -13.78 -11.26 4.04
C GLU A 78 -13.88 -12.79 3.85
N ASP A 79 -14.48 -13.25 2.75
CA ASP A 79 -14.59 -14.67 2.41
C ASP A 79 -13.20 -15.31 2.16
N TRP A 80 -12.26 -14.57 1.55
CA TRP A 80 -10.91 -15.09 1.27
C TRP A 80 -9.96 -15.05 2.46
N SER A 81 -10.03 -14.00 3.28
CA SER A 81 -9.04 -13.73 4.34
C SER A 81 -9.56 -13.87 5.77
N GLY A 82 -10.88 -13.97 5.94
CA GLY A 82 -11.57 -13.90 7.23
C GLY A 82 -11.53 -12.51 7.87
N ARG A 83 -11.08 -11.48 7.14
CA ARG A 83 -10.97 -10.10 7.62
C ARG A 83 -11.68 -9.15 6.67
N LYS A 84 -12.53 -8.31 7.26
CA LYS A 84 -13.32 -7.34 6.53
C LYS A 84 -12.53 -6.03 6.35
N PRO A 85 -12.20 -5.60 5.11
CA PRO A 85 -11.49 -4.34 4.89
C PRO A 85 -12.40 -3.13 5.13
N ARG A 86 -11.79 -1.96 5.35
CA ARG A 86 -12.48 -0.66 5.38
C ARG A 86 -12.56 -0.08 3.96
N CYS A 87 -13.73 0.38 3.55
CA CYS A 87 -13.90 1.02 2.25
C CYS A 87 -13.87 2.55 2.38
N VAL A 88 -13.15 3.22 1.47
CA VAL A 88 -13.08 4.68 1.40
C VAL A 88 -13.17 5.14 -0.05
N GLN A 89 -13.83 6.27 -0.31
CA GLN A 89 -13.86 6.84 -1.67
C GLN A 89 -12.61 7.64 -2.02
N ASP A 90 -11.94 8.17 -0.99
CA ASP A 90 -10.72 8.97 -1.14
C ASP A 90 -9.53 8.19 -0.63
N PHE A 91 -8.62 7.84 -1.54
CA PHE A 91 -7.42 7.06 -1.24
C PHE A 91 -6.45 7.82 -0.31
N ARG A 92 -6.54 9.15 -0.22
CA ARG A 92 -5.68 9.93 0.69
C ARG A 92 -5.87 9.52 2.14
N ARG A 93 -7.09 9.10 2.50
CA ARG A 93 -7.39 8.54 3.84
C ARG A 93 -6.60 7.25 4.15
N VAL A 94 -6.22 6.50 3.12
CA VAL A 94 -5.34 5.33 3.24
C VAL A 94 -3.90 5.78 3.47
N LEU A 95 -3.44 6.81 2.75
CA LEU A 95 -2.09 7.36 2.88
C LEU A 95 -1.85 8.07 4.21
N ASP A 96 -2.92 8.59 4.82
CA ASP A 96 -2.88 9.21 6.15
C ASP A 96 -2.78 8.17 7.29
N ASP A 97 -3.02 6.88 7.02
CA ASP A 97 -2.92 5.81 8.03
C ASP A 97 -1.47 5.29 8.11
N PRO A 98 -0.70 5.62 9.17
CA PRO A 98 0.70 5.22 9.30
C PRO A 98 0.88 3.71 9.49
N GLU A 99 -0.21 2.98 9.76
CA GLU A 99 -0.17 1.53 9.87
C GLU A 99 -0.25 0.82 8.51
N VAL A 100 -0.50 1.53 7.42
CA VAL A 100 -0.49 0.97 6.06
C VAL A 100 0.96 0.89 5.57
N ASP A 101 1.44 -0.33 5.35
CA ASP A 101 2.81 -0.59 4.91
C ASP A 101 2.97 -0.46 3.39
N ALA A 102 1.91 -0.75 2.61
CA ALA A 102 1.95 -0.75 1.15
C ALA A 102 0.59 -0.44 0.52
N VAL A 103 0.61 0.02 -0.74
CA VAL A 103 -0.58 0.18 -1.58
C VAL A 103 -0.38 -0.53 -2.93
N ALA A 104 -1.40 -1.24 -3.39
CA ALA A 104 -1.49 -1.74 -4.75
C ALA A 104 -2.45 -0.85 -5.53
N ILE A 105 -1.96 -0.25 -6.62
CA ILE A 105 -2.71 0.73 -7.43
C ILE A 105 -3.10 0.07 -8.75
N ALA A 106 -4.41 -0.04 -8.99
CA ALA A 106 -5.02 -0.59 -10.20
C ALA A 106 -5.97 0.42 -10.87
N THR A 107 -5.74 1.72 -10.66
CA THR A 107 -6.39 2.80 -11.40
C THR A 107 -5.73 2.99 -12.78
N PRO A 108 -6.47 3.40 -13.85
CA PRO A 108 -5.90 3.69 -15.17
C PRO A 108 -4.84 4.79 -15.19
#